data_AF-A0A9X0QH46-F1
#
_entry.id   AF-A0A9X0QH46-F1
#
_cell.length_a   1.000
_cell.length_b   1.000
_cell.length_c   1.000
_cell.angle_alpha   90.00
_cell.angle_beta   90.00
_cell.angle_gamma   90.00
#
_symmetry.space_group_name_H-M   'P 1'
#
loop_
_entity.id
_entity.type
_entity.pdbx_description
1 polymer ?
#
loop_
_entity_poly.entity_id
_entity_poly.type
_entity_poly.pdbx_seq_one_letter_code
_entity_poly.pdbx_strand_id
1 'polypeptide(L)'
;MKGWQVMTLDQIATNLDSRRVPITKGVPNSGEYPYYGASGIVDYVADYIFEGDTLLISEDGANLLARSTPIAFPAYGKYWVNNHAHILNFENMTTQRFVELYLESIPLDDYITGAAQPKLNQKALNSIPIPVPSLHKQHHIVGILDEAFEGIATAKANAERNLQNARALFESHLQTVFADAWRRCELVRLSDLATDITDGDHLPPPKSLTGVPFITIGNIVKQTRKIDFADTFMVPYTYFNTLKPNKKPKKRDVLYTVTGSFGIPVIVGESTEFCFQRHIGLVRPKAEVNSAWLYYLLLSPQIFKQASEGATGAAQKTVSLKLLRSFEVPKVRSQQQQIAVAKLDALSRETQHMQNIYQQKLAALEALRSHFWTRPSVEVSESCSTSLASPLTNSTPSIRFHFRGFLWRRN
;
A
#
# COMPACT_ATOMS: atom_id res chain seq x y z
N MET A 1 20.60 32.04 -1.57
CA MET A 1 21.42 31.85 -0.34
C MET A 1 22.45 32.97 -0.13
N LYS A 2 22.05 34.26 -0.19
CA LYS A 2 22.96 35.35 0.19
C LYS A 2 22.89 35.54 1.72
N GLY A 3 24.01 35.36 2.41
CA GLY A 3 24.19 35.83 3.80
C GLY A 3 24.09 34.80 4.93
N TRP A 4 24.07 33.50 4.66
CA TRP A 4 24.24 32.48 5.71
C TRP A 4 25.69 32.03 5.78
N GLN A 5 26.17 31.76 7.00
CA GLN A 5 27.49 31.19 7.18
C GLN A 5 27.45 29.73 6.70
N VAL A 6 28.42 29.34 5.89
CA VAL A 6 28.61 27.94 5.49
C VAL A 6 29.62 27.33 6.44
N MET A 7 29.22 26.24 7.10
CA MET A 7 30.07 25.46 8.02
C MET A 7 30.08 24.02 7.56
N THR A 8 31.16 23.29 7.82
CA THR A 8 31.19 21.84 7.61
C THR A 8 30.56 21.12 8.79
N LEU A 9 30.11 19.89 8.58
CA LEU A 9 29.37 19.13 9.58
C LEU A 9 30.17 18.92 10.88
N ASP A 10 31.48 18.75 10.77
CA ASP A 10 32.42 18.63 11.90
C ASP A 10 32.62 19.93 12.70
N GLN A 11 32.22 21.08 12.15
CA GLN A 11 32.25 22.36 12.85
C GLN A 11 30.97 22.61 13.66
N ILE A 12 29.89 21.87 13.39
CA ILE A 12 28.57 22.05 14.04
C ILE A 12 28.11 20.85 14.86
N ALA A 13 28.79 19.71 14.72
CA ALA A 13 28.48 18.47 15.42
C ALA A 13 29.75 17.73 15.82
N THR A 14 29.69 17.02 16.95
CA THR A 14 30.72 16.07 17.35
C THR A 14 30.38 14.69 16.81
N ASN A 15 31.27 14.13 15.99
CA ASN A 15 31.13 12.76 15.51
C ASN A 15 31.59 11.75 16.58
N LEU A 16 30.75 10.76 16.89
CA LEU A 16 30.95 9.75 17.93
C LEU A 16 31.16 8.33 17.38
N ASP A 17 31.56 8.20 16.11
CA ASP A 17 31.71 6.93 15.41
C ASP A 17 32.69 5.96 16.09
N SER A 18 33.66 6.49 16.83
CA SER A 18 34.63 5.71 17.62
C SER A 18 34.01 4.92 18.76
N ARG A 19 32.77 5.24 19.16
CA ARG A 19 32.02 4.57 20.22
C ARG A 19 31.11 3.43 19.71
N ARG A 20 31.06 3.19 18.39
CA ARG A 20 30.24 2.12 17.79
C ARG A 20 30.81 0.74 18.11
N VAL A 21 29.93 -0.20 18.40
CA VAL A 21 30.30 -1.60 18.64
C VAL A 21 29.35 -2.50 17.82
N PRO A 22 29.82 -3.22 16.79
CA PRO A 22 28.95 -4.15 16.06
C PRO A 22 28.62 -5.35 16.94
N ILE A 23 27.36 -5.80 16.91
CA ILE A 23 26.95 -7.03 17.56
C ILE A 23 27.21 -8.18 16.60
N THR A 24 28.06 -9.13 16.99
CA THR A 24 28.30 -10.37 16.23
C THR A 24 27.18 -11.38 16.49
N LYS A 25 26.96 -12.28 15.51
CA LYS A 25 25.97 -13.36 15.64
C LYS A 25 26.27 -14.20 16.89
N GLY A 26 25.36 -14.19 17.87
CA GLY A 26 25.47 -14.97 19.11
C GLY A 26 25.11 -14.22 20.39
N VAL A 27 24.92 -12.90 20.34
CA VAL A 27 24.37 -12.13 21.48
C VAL A 27 22.84 -12.33 21.52
N PRO A 28 22.22 -12.53 22.71
CA PRO A 28 20.78 -12.74 22.79
C PRO A 28 19.98 -11.54 22.28
N ASN A 29 19.21 -11.74 21.20
CA ASN A 29 18.31 -10.74 20.61
C ASN A 29 16.97 -10.64 21.41
N SER A 30 17.05 -10.38 22.71
CA SER A 30 15.83 -10.17 23.52
C SER A 30 16.05 -9.15 24.62
N GLY A 31 15.93 -7.87 24.26
CA GLY A 31 15.94 -6.77 25.22
C GLY A 31 15.01 -5.63 24.82
N GLU A 32 15.11 -4.53 25.57
CA GLU A 32 14.24 -3.36 25.44
C GLU A 32 14.91 -2.18 24.71
N TYR A 33 16.24 -2.23 24.51
CA TYR A 33 16.97 -1.13 23.90
C TYR A 33 17.04 -1.27 22.38
N PRO A 34 16.72 -0.22 21.61
CA PRO A 34 16.77 -0.27 20.15
C PRO A 34 18.20 -0.45 19.64
N TYR A 35 18.37 -1.37 18.71
CA TYR A 35 19.60 -1.58 17.95
C TYR A 35 19.48 -0.96 16.57
N TYR A 36 20.26 0.07 16.29
CA TYR A 36 20.23 0.83 15.04
C TYR A 36 21.24 0.31 14.01
N GLY A 37 20.81 0.25 12.75
CA GLY A 37 21.65 0.03 11.57
C GLY A 37 21.54 1.19 10.59
N ALA A 38 21.89 0.94 9.32
CA ALA A 38 21.91 1.98 8.28
C ALA A 38 20.54 2.59 7.93
N SER A 39 19.42 1.99 8.35
CA SER A 39 18.06 2.43 7.95
C SER A 39 17.10 2.55 9.13
N GLY A 40 17.63 2.88 10.32
CA GLY A 40 16.86 2.95 11.56
C GLY A 40 17.03 1.71 12.44
N ILE A 41 16.02 1.44 13.26
CA ILE A 41 16.01 0.31 14.21
C ILE A 41 15.93 -1.01 13.43
N VAL A 42 16.90 -1.89 13.65
CA VAL A 42 16.98 -3.22 13.02
C VAL A 42 16.59 -4.35 13.96
N ASP A 43 16.79 -4.18 15.27
CA ASP A 43 16.42 -5.16 16.31
C ASP A 43 16.34 -4.48 17.69
N TYR A 44 16.09 -5.25 18.75
CA TYR A 44 16.19 -4.82 20.14
C TYR A 44 17.14 -5.72 20.94
N VAL A 45 17.92 -5.10 21.83
CA VAL A 45 19.03 -5.73 22.57
C VAL A 45 18.94 -5.45 24.07
N ALA A 46 19.58 -6.31 24.86
CA ALA A 46 19.49 -6.31 26.32
C ALA A 46 20.24 -5.16 27.01
N ASP A 47 21.19 -4.53 26.31
CA ASP A 47 22.06 -3.50 26.87
C ASP A 47 22.22 -2.33 25.88
N TYR A 48 22.86 -1.24 26.30
CA TYR A 48 23.05 -0.03 25.50
C TYR A 48 24.48 0.51 25.61
N ILE A 49 24.94 1.21 24.57
CA ILE A 49 26.28 1.84 24.52
C ILE A 49 26.21 3.37 24.42
N PHE A 50 25.01 3.89 24.17
CA PHE A 50 24.71 5.31 24.17
C PHE A 50 23.52 5.63 25.06
N GLU A 51 23.62 6.78 25.73
CA GLU A 51 22.54 7.39 26.49
C GLU A 51 22.52 8.88 26.15
N GLY A 52 21.37 9.36 25.67
CA GLY A 52 21.17 10.73 25.20
C GLY A 52 20.59 10.78 23.79
N ASP A 53 20.53 11.98 23.24
CA ASP A 53 19.90 12.22 21.94
C ASP A 53 20.98 12.52 20.90
N THR A 54 20.96 11.80 19.78
CA THR A 54 21.90 12.02 18.67
C THR A 54 21.19 11.94 17.33
N LEU A 55 21.85 12.42 16.27
CA LEU A 55 21.45 12.16 14.90
C LEU A 55 22.29 11.03 14.34
N LEU A 56 21.62 10.00 13.83
CA LEU A 56 22.24 8.91 13.11
C LEU A 56 22.14 9.16 11.61
N ILE A 57 23.22 8.85 10.87
CA ILE A 57 23.25 8.99 9.40
C ILE A 57 23.73 7.68 8.78
N SER A 58 23.05 7.16 7.76
CA SER A 58 23.47 5.96 7.03
C SER A 58 24.94 6.07 6.57
N GLU A 59 25.78 5.09 6.90
CA GLU A 59 27.19 5.03 6.42
C GLU A 59 27.27 4.25 5.10
N ASP A 60 26.49 3.18 4.94
CA ASP A 60 26.51 2.34 3.73
C ASP A 60 25.13 1.79 3.35
N GLY A 61 25.05 1.28 2.11
CA GLY A 61 23.88 0.62 1.58
C GLY A 61 23.27 1.32 0.37
N ALA A 62 22.51 0.56 -0.43
CA ALA A 62 21.89 1.08 -1.65
C ALA A 62 20.94 2.26 -1.40
N ASN A 63 20.40 2.40 -0.17
CA ASN A 63 19.52 3.50 0.20
C ASN A 63 20.20 4.88 0.14
N LEU A 64 21.52 4.98 0.28
CA LEU A 64 22.25 6.24 0.12
C LEU A 64 22.02 6.89 -1.24
N LEU A 65 21.84 6.07 -2.28
CA LEU A 65 21.52 6.50 -3.64
C LEU A 65 20.00 6.45 -3.91
N ALA A 66 19.33 5.38 -3.46
CA ALA A 66 17.92 5.16 -3.78
C ALA A 66 16.96 6.11 -3.04
N ARG A 67 17.36 6.62 -1.86
CA ARG A 67 16.57 7.52 -1.00
C ARG A 67 15.12 7.04 -0.79
N SER A 68 14.94 5.74 -0.63
CA SER A 68 13.63 5.12 -0.40
C SER A 68 13.20 5.20 1.07
N THR A 69 14.17 5.27 1.99
CA THR A 69 13.98 5.60 3.41
C THR A 69 14.86 6.79 3.81
N PRO A 70 14.55 7.51 4.90
CA PRO A 70 15.44 8.52 5.45
C PRO A 70 16.86 7.96 5.63
N ILE A 71 17.85 8.78 5.32
CA ILE A 71 19.26 8.51 5.57
C ILE A 71 19.74 9.16 6.86
N ALA A 72 19.05 10.19 7.35
CA ALA A 72 19.28 10.84 8.63
C ALA A 72 18.06 10.61 9.53
N PHE A 73 18.28 10.13 10.75
CA PHE A 73 17.21 9.82 11.69
C PHE A 73 17.67 9.98 13.15
N PRO A 74 16.82 10.50 14.04
CA PRO A 74 17.20 10.70 15.43
C PRO A 74 17.20 9.37 16.21
N ALA A 75 18.12 9.27 17.17
CA ALA A 75 18.11 8.26 18.23
C ALA A 75 17.99 8.96 19.58
N TYR A 76 17.10 8.44 20.43
CA TYR A 76 16.75 9.06 21.71
C TYR A 76 16.99 8.11 22.87
N GLY A 77 17.39 8.67 24.01
CA GLY A 77 17.55 7.90 25.25
C GLY A 77 18.64 6.84 25.16
N LYS A 78 18.34 5.60 25.59
CA LYS A 78 19.30 4.50 25.67
C LYS A 78 19.20 3.62 24.43
N TYR A 79 20.31 3.45 23.71
CA TYR A 79 20.33 2.66 22.48
C TYR A 79 21.69 2.04 22.18
N TRP A 80 21.67 1.12 21.22
CA TRP A 80 22.85 0.53 20.61
C TRP A 80 22.86 0.83 19.12
N VAL A 81 24.03 1.06 18.53
CA VAL A 81 24.15 1.33 17.08
C VAL A 81 25.32 0.59 16.46
N ASN A 82 25.09 0.05 15.27
CA ASN A 82 26.06 -0.70 14.48
C ASN A 82 27.06 0.23 13.77
N ASN A 83 28.11 -0.33 13.16
CA ASN A 83 29.09 0.37 12.34
C ASN A 83 28.56 0.86 10.98
N HIS A 84 27.31 0.56 10.62
CA HIS A 84 26.68 0.99 9.37
C HIS A 84 25.91 2.32 9.48
N ALA A 85 26.00 3.01 10.62
CA ALA A 85 25.45 4.34 10.82
C ALA A 85 26.46 5.24 11.54
N HIS A 86 26.63 6.47 11.06
CA HIS A 86 27.35 7.53 11.74
C HIS A 86 26.55 8.06 12.92
N ILE A 87 27.24 8.64 13.90
CA ILE A 87 26.63 9.20 15.10
C ILE A 87 27.11 10.63 15.27
N LEU A 88 26.18 11.58 15.26
CA LEU A 88 26.46 12.99 15.46
C LEU A 88 25.73 13.53 16.68
N ASN A 89 26.50 14.17 17.56
CA ASN A 89 25.97 14.88 18.70
C ASN A 89 26.00 16.39 18.44
N PHE A 90 24.86 17.06 18.68
CA PHE A 90 24.71 18.50 18.51
C PHE A 90 24.47 19.18 19.86
N GLU A 91 24.95 20.41 20.01
CA GLU A 91 24.68 21.21 21.21
C GLU A 91 23.22 21.68 21.28
N ASN A 92 22.55 21.81 20.14
CA ASN A 92 21.19 22.33 20.03
C ASN A 92 20.33 21.40 19.16
N MET A 93 19.19 20.96 19.72
CA MET A 93 18.25 20.06 19.04
C MET A 93 17.61 20.67 17.79
N THR A 94 17.45 21.99 17.74
CA THR A 94 16.95 22.69 16.53
C THR A 94 17.98 22.63 15.42
N THR A 95 19.27 22.81 15.74
CA THR A 95 20.35 22.62 14.78
C THR A 95 20.38 21.18 14.29
N GLN A 96 20.25 20.22 15.19
CA GLN A 96 20.16 18.80 14.83
C GLN A 96 19.02 18.54 13.83
N ARG A 97 17.81 18.99 14.15
CA ARG A 97 16.63 18.81 13.31
C ARG A 97 16.75 19.54 11.97
N PHE A 98 17.33 20.74 11.97
CA PHE A 98 17.62 21.48 10.74
C PHE A 98 18.62 20.71 9.85
N VAL A 99 19.68 20.15 10.43
CA VAL A 99 20.68 19.37 9.70
C VAL A 99 20.10 18.07 9.16
N GLU A 100 19.26 17.38 9.95
CA GLU A 100 18.51 16.21 9.49
C GLU A 100 17.71 16.55 8.22
N LEU A 101 16.87 17.60 8.29
CA LEU A 101 16.06 18.05 7.15
C LEU A 101 16.91 18.50 5.96
N TYR A 102 18.05 19.14 6.21
CA TYR A 102 18.95 19.61 5.16
C TYR A 102 19.61 18.45 4.42
N LEU A 103 20.15 17.45 5.13
CA LEU A 103 20.79 16.26 4.55
C LEU A 103 19.81 15.42 3.72
N GLU A 104 18.55 15.41 4.14
CA GLU A 104 17.44 14.81 3.39
C GLU A 104 17.10 15.59 2.11
N SER A 105 17.36 16.90 2.07
CA SER A 105 17.00 17.79 0.95
C SER A 105 18.07 17.90 -0.16
N ILE A 106 19.30 17.42 0.09
CA ILE A 106 20.42 17.53 -0.85
C ILE A 106 20.80 16.18 -1.45
N PRO A 107 21.26 16.16 -2.73
CA PRO A 107 21.94 14.99 -3.27
C PRO A 107 23.24 14.75 -2.48
N LEU A 108 23.59 13.49 -2.26
CA LEU A 108 24.87 13.11 -1.62
C LEU A 108 25.80 12.35 -2.56
N ASP A 109 25.45 12.25 -3.84
CA ASP A 109 26.16 11.50 -4.87
C ASP A 109 27.67 11.83 -4.88
N ASP A 110 28.01 13.10 -4.74
CA ASP A 110 29.39 13.60 -4.71
C ASP A 110 30.20 13.16 -3.47
N TYR A 111 29.52 12.74 -2.40
CA TYR A 111 30.12 12.27 -1.14
C TYR A 111 30.12 10.74 -1.02
N ILE A 112 29.43 10.05 -1.93
CA ILE A 112 29.27 8.61 -1.92
C ILE A 112 30.35 7.96 -2.77
N THR A 113 30.97 6.93 -2.20
CA THR A 113 32.02 6.13 -2.84
C THR A 113 31.57 4.68 -3.00
N GLY A 114 32.18 3.94 -3.93
CA GLY A 114 31.91 2.52 -4.14
C GLY A 114 30.72 2.25 -5.07
N ALA A 115 30.99 1.62 -6.22
CA ALA A 115 29.96 1.36 -7.24
C ALA A 115 29.00 0.22 -6.88
N ALA A 116 29.51 -0.88 -6.29
CA ALA A 116 28.70 -2.04 -5.93
C ALA A 116 28.05 -1.92 -4.53
N GLN A 117 28.72 -1.23 -3.61
CA GLN A 117 28.23 -0.94 -2.27
C GLN A 117 28.48 0.53 -1.97
N PRO A 118 27.47 1.39 -2.20
CA PRO A 118 27.55 2.82 -1.91
C PRO A 118 27.89 3.06 -0.44
N LYS A 119 28.84 3.97 -0.20
CA LYS A 119 29.36 4.29 1.13
C LYS A 119 29.66 5.77 1.27
N LEU A 120 29.03 6.40 2.26
CA LEU A 120 29.37 7.72 2.77
C LEU A 120 30.36 7.50 3.91
N ASN A 121 31.65 7.72 3.70
CA ASN A 121 32.63 7.53 4.80
C ASN A 121 32.67 8.76 5.71
N GLN A 122 33.20 8.60 6.94
CA GLN A 122 33.26 9.66 7.94
C GLN A 122 33.92 10.96 7.44
N LYS A 123 35.01 10.85 6.67
CA LYS A 123 35.69 12.03 6.10
C LYS A 123 34.78 12.78 5.12
N ALA A 124 34.08 12.04 4.25
CA ALA A 124 33.14 12.62 3.31
C ALA A 124 31.95 13.26 4.04
N LEU A 125 31.36 12.56 5.02
CA LEU A 125 30.29 13.10 5.86
C LEU A 125 30.68 14.42 6.51
N ASN A 126 31.84 14.44 7.18
CA ASN A 126 32.33 15.63 7.88
C ASN A 126 32.56 16.81 6.94
N SER A 127 32.88 16.55 5.67
CA SER A 127 33.12 17.59 4.66
C SER A 127 31.86 18.21 4.05
N ILE A 128 30.66 17.69 4.35
CA ILE A 128 29.41 18.20 3.78
C ILE A 128 29.21 19.66 4.23
N PRO A 129 29.04 20.62 3.30
CA PRO A 129 28.79 22.01 3.62
C PRO A 129 27.32 22.22 4.02
N ILE A 130 27.14 22.80 5.20
CA ILE A 130 25.84 23.12 5.78
C ILE A 130 25.71 24.64 5.81
N PRO A 131 24.67 25.22 5.18
CA PRO A 131 24.37 26.63 5.33
C PRO A 131 23.63 26.81 6.66
N VAL A 132 24.29 27.44 7.64
CA VAL A 132 23.81 27.57 9.02
C VAL A 132 23.23 28.97 9.21
N PRO A 133 21.89 29.15 9.17
CA PRO A 133 21.28 30.43 9.52
C PRO A 133 21.30 30.63 11.05
N SER A 134 20.88 31.80 11.51
CA SER A 134 20.70 32.05 12.95
C SER A 134 19.73 31.05 13.58
N LEU A 135 19.91 30.72 14.87
CA LEU A 135 19.04 29.77 15.59
C LEU A 135 17.55 30.12 15.47
N HIS A 136 17.19 31.42 15.53
CA HIS A 136 15.82 31.86 15.31
C HIS A 136 15.27 31.46 13.93
N LYS A 137 16.08 31.60 12.87
CA LYS A 137 15.70 31.18 11.51
C LYS A 137 15.63 29.66 11.39
N GLN A 138 16.52 28.92 12.06
CA GLN A 138 16.44 27.46 12.12
C GLN A 138 15.14 27.01 12.77
N HIS A 139 14.76 27.57 13.92
CA HIS A 139 13.48 27.31 14.58
C HIS A 139 12.29 27.56 13.66
N HIS A 140 12.30 28.68 12.94
CA HIS A 140 11.22 29.02 12.02
C HIS A 140 11.10 28.02 10.86
N ILE A 141 12.23 27.65 10.25
CA ILE A 141 12.26 26.68 9.14
C ILE A 141 11.80 25.30 9.62
N VAL A 142 12.37 24.83 10.73
CA VAL A 142 12.02 23.54 11.34
C VAL A 142 10.54 23.49 11.68
N GLY A 143 10.00 24.54 12.32
CA GLY A 143 8.58 24.60 12.68
C GLY A 143 7.64 24.50 11.48
N ILE A 144 7.93 25.21 10.39
CA ILE A 144 7.11 25.13 9.16
C ILE A 144 7.15 23.71 8.56
N LEU A 145 8.32 23.11 8.48
CA LEU A 145 8.50 21.79 7.86
C LEU A 145 7.89 20.67 8.71
N ASP A 146 8.11 20.71 10.02
CA ASP A 146 7.52 19.75 10.95
C ASP A 146 5.98 19.84 10.93
N GLU A 147 5.40 21.05 10.97
CA GLU A 147 3.94 21.24 10.83
C GLU A 147 3.42 20.68 9.50
N ALA A 148 4.14 20.91 8.40
CA ALA A 148 3.77 20.38 7.09
C ALA A 148 3.83 18.84 7.05
N PHE A 149 4.87 18.23 7.61
CA PHE A 149 5.01 16.76 7.64
C PHE A 149 4.00 16.10 8.57
N GLU A 150 3.71 16.69 9.74
CA GLU A 150 2.64 16.23 10.63
C GLU A 150 1.27 16.34 9.95
N GLY A 151 1.01 17.43 9.24
CA GLY A 151 -0.21 17.62 8.45
C GLY A 151 -0.37 16.55 7.35
N ILE A 152 0.72 16.24 6.63
CA ILE A 152 0.74 15.17 5.60
C ILE A 152 0.51 13.80 6.25
N ALA A 153 1.19 13.49 7.35
CA ALA A 153 1.04 12.22 8.06
C ALA A 153 -0.41 12.03 8.54
N THR A 154 -0.99 13.07 9.15
CA THR A 154 -2.39 13.08 9.59
C THR A 154 -3.35 12.90 8.41
N ALA A 155 -3.13 13.61 7.30
CA ALA A 155 -3.95 13.50 6.10
C ALA A 155 -3.87 12.08 5.48
N LYS A 156 -2.69 11.46 5.50
CA LYS A 156 -2.47 10.09 5.02
C LYS A 156 -3.22 9.09 5.89
N ALA A 157 -3.04 9.14 7.21
CA ALA A 157 -3.73 8.27 8.16
C ALA A 157 -5.27 8.39 8.04
N ASN A 158 -5.79 9.62 7.86
CA ASN A 158 -7.21 9.84 7.65
C ASN A 158 -7.72 9.28 6.32
N ALA A 159 -6.95 9.42 5.24
CA ALA A 159 -7.32 8.85 3.94
C ALA A 159 -7.30 7.31 3.96
N GLU A 160 -6.32 6.69 4.62
CA GLU A 160 -6.26 5.24 4.83
C GLU A 160 -7.46 4.74 5.66
N ARG A 161 -7.78 5.42 6.76
CA ARG A 161 -8.95 5.11 7.59
C ARG A 161 -10.24 5.22 6.79
N ASN A 162 -10.40 6.28 6.00
CA ASN A 162 -11.60 6.46 5.19
C ASN A 162 -11.71 5.41 4.07
N LEU A 163 -10.59 5.00 3.49
CA LEU A 163 -10.56 3.90 2.52
C LEU A 163 -11.01 2.58 3.16
N GLN A 164 -10.57 2.31 4.39
CA GLN A 164 -11.02 1.15 5.17
C GLN A 164 -12.51 1.24 5.51
N ASN A 165 -12.99 2.41 5.95
CA ASN A 165 -14.40 2.65 6.26
C ASN A 165 -15.30 2.44 5.04
N ALA A 166 -14.89 2.91 3.85
CA ALA A 166 -15.65 2.71 2.62
C ALA A 166 -15.79 1.22 2.27
N ARG A 167 -14.74 0.41 2.51
CA ARG A 167 -14.79 -1.06 2.32
C ARG A 167 -15.71 -1.72 3.34
N ALA A 168 -15.54 -1.39 4.62
CA ALA A 168 -16.36 -1.93 5.70
C ALA A 168 -17.85 -1.58 5.53
N LEU A 169 -18.16 -0.38 5.03
CA LEU A 169 -19.52 0.06 4.73
C LEU A 169 -20.18 -0.85 3.69
N PHE A 170 -19.46 -1.15 2.59
CA PHE A 170 -19.95 -2.06 1.56
C PHE A 170 -20.19 -3.46 2.12
N GLU A 171 -19.23 -4.02 2.87
CA GLU A 171 -19.35 -5.35 3.48
C GLU A 171 -20.53 -5.43 4.47
N SER A 172 -20.71 -4.41 5.31
CA SER A 172 -21.82 -4.33 6.26
C SER A 172 -23.19 -4.29 5.56
N HIS A 173 -23.31 -3.52 4.48
CA HIS A 173 -24.52 -3.48 3.68
C HIS A 173 -24.76 -4.80 2.95
N LEU A 174 -23.72 -5.41 2.39
CA LEU A 174 -23.79 -6.73 1.76
C LEU A 174 -24.31 -7.77 2.76
N GLN A 175 -23.76 -7.80 3.97
CA GLN A 175 -24.22 -8.65 5.05
C GLN A 175 -25.69 -8.39 5.38
N THR A 176 -26.10 -7.12 5.49
CA THR A 176 -27.47 -6.73 5.82
C THR A 176 -28.47 -7.16 4.75
N VAL A 177 -28.17 -6.93 3.47
CA VAL A 177 -29.04 -7.32 2.34
C VAL A 177 -29.26 -8.82 2.32
N PHE A 178 -28.23 -9.61 2.60
CA PHE A 178 -28.36 -11.06 2.62
C PHE A 178 -28.89 -11.61 3.96
N ALA A 179 -28.66 -10.96 5.11
CA ALA A 179 -29.07 -11.46 6.42
C ALA A 179 -30.57 -11.76 6.51
N ASP A 180 -31.41 -10.92 5.89
CA ASP A 180 -32.85 -11.18 5.80
C ASP A 180 -33.17 -12.40 4.93
N ALA A 181 -32.47 -12.57 3.81
CA ALA A 181 -32.63 -13.75 2.95
C ALA A 181 -32.22 -15.04 3.68
N TRP A 182 -31.10 -15.03 4.39
CA TRP A 182 -30.64 -16.17 5.19
C TRP A 182 -31.60 -16.56 6.32
N ARG A 183 -32.34 -15.60 6.88
CA ARG A 183 -33.32 -15.85 7.95
C ARG A 183 -34.70 -16.29 7.46
N ARG A 184 -35.13 -15.79 6.30
CA ARG A 184 -36.53 -15.89 5.84
C ARG A 184 -36.73 -16.83 4.65
N CYS A 185 -35.68 -17.13 3.89
CA CYS A 185 -35.77 -17.99 2.72
C CYS A 185 -35.39 -19.44 3.06
N GLU A 186 -35.89 -20.37 2.26
CA GLU A 186 -35.42 -21.75 2.24
C GLU A 186 -33.91 -21.77 1.92
N LEU A 187 -33.13 -22.52 2.71
CA LEU A 187 -31.73 -22.77 2.44
C LEU A 187 -31.60 -23.99 1.53
N VAL A 188 -30.90 -23.82 0.43
CA VAL A 188 -30.61 -24.86 -0.56
C VAL A 188 -29.11 -24.95 -0.78
N ARG A 189 -28.63 -25.93 -1.54
CA ARG A 189 -27.22 -26.00 -1.93
C ARG A 189 -26.96 -25.07 -3.10
N LEU A 190 -25.73 -24.56 -3.23
CA LEU A 190 -25.33 -23.77 -4.38
C LEU A 190 -25.55 -24.54 -5.70
N SER A 191 -25.36 -25.86 -5.70
CA SER A 191 -25.68 -26.72 -6.84
C SER A 191 -27.14 -26.67 -7.27
N ASP A 192 -28.07 -26.30 -6.38
CA ASP A 192 -29.48 -26.21 -6.69
C ASP A 192 -29.83 -24.90 -7.41
N LEU A 193 -28.95 -23.90 -7.37
CA LEU A 193 -29.08 -22.61 -8.05
C LEU A 193 -28.32 -22.56 -9.39
N ALA A 194 -27.51 -23.57 -9.69
CA ALA A 194 -26.64 -23.61 -10.87
C ALA A 194 -27.02 -24.77 -11.82
N THR A 195 -26.81 -24.59 -13.12
CA THR A 195 -26.84 -25.71 -14.08
C THR A 195 -25.52 -26.46 -14.09
N ASP A 196 -24.42 -25.75 -13.88
CA ASP A 196 -23.07 -26.30 -13.89
C ASP A 196 -22.23 -25.65 -12.77
N ILE A 197 -21.50 -26.49 -12.05
CA ILE A 197 -20.39 -26.06 -11.19
C ILE A 197 -19.19 -26.92 -11.56
N THR A 198 -18.17 -26.32 -12.15
CA THR A 198 -16.95 -27.00 -12.63
C THR A 198 -15.73 -26.14 -12.36
N ASP A 199 -14.55 -26.65 -12.67
CA ASP A 199 -13.29 -25.92 -12.75
C ASP A 199 -12.68 -26.02 -14.15
N GLY A 200 -11.55 -25.34 -14.29
CA GLY A 200 -10.70 -25.37 -15.49
C GLY A 200 -10.11 -26.75 -15.78
N ASP A 201 -9.25 -26.84 -16.78
CA ASP A 201 -8.58 -28.10 -17.09
C ASP A 201 -7.52 -28.45 -16.01
N HIS A 202 -7.38 -29.74 -15.71
CA HIS A 202 -6.38 -30.26 -14.78
C HIS A 202 -5.07 -30.63 -15.48
N LEU A 203 -5.11 -30.79 -16.80
CA LEU A 203 -3.92 -31.02 -17.61
C LEU A 203 -3.17 -29.71 -17.84
N PRO A 204 -1.83 -29.75 -17.92
CA PRO A 204 -1.05 -28.60 -18.38
C PRO A 204 -1.52 -28.19 -19.79
N PRO A 205 -2.01 -26.95 -19.97
CA PRO A 205 -2.51 -26.52 -21.27
C PRO A 205 -1.35 -26.34 -22.27
N PRO A 206 -1.53 -26.74 -23.54
CA PRO A 206 -0.54 -26.48 -24.58
C PRO A 206 -0.43 -24.97 -24.83
N LYS A 207 0.80 -24.45 -24.83
CA LYS A 207 1.06 -23.03 -25.09
C LYS A 207 1.15 -22.76 -26.60
N SER A 208 0.66 -21.60 -27.01
CA SER A 208 0.70 -21.12 -28.39
C SER A 208 1.00 -19.63 -28.43
N LEU A 209 1.46 -19.14 -29.59
CA LEU A 209 1.61 -17.70 -29.85
C LEU A 209 0.27 -17.04 -30.18
N THR A 210 -0.68 -17.80 -30.74
CA THR A 210 -2.02 -17.34 -31.12
C THR A 210 -3.09 -18.30 -30.58
N GLY A 211 -4.32 -17.81 -30.44
CA GLY A 211 -5.43 -18.63 -29.99
C GLY A 211 -6.29 -17.91 -28.97
N VAL A 212 -6.66 -18.65 -27.94
CA VAL A 212 -7.56 -18.22 -26.87
C VAL A 212 -6.73 -17.95 -25.61
N PRO A 213 -6.94 -16.84 -24.88
CA PRO A 213 -6.21 -16.57 -23.65
C PRO A 213 -6.50 -17.62 -22.58
N PHE A 214 -5.48 -18.01 -21.82
CA PHE A 214 -5.62 -18.86 -20.65
C PHE A 214 -5.38 -18.04 -19.39
N ILE A 215 -6.44 -17.87 -18.59
CA ILE A 215 -6.37 -17.11 -17.34
C ILE A 215 -6.01 -18.02 -16.17
N THR A 216 -5.14 -17.51 -15.31
CA THR A 216 -4.80 -18.10 -14.02
C THR A 216 -5.47 -17.32 -12.89
N ILE A 217 -5.31 -17.76 -11.65
CA ILE A 217 -5.82 -17.00 -10.50
C ILE A 217 -5.23 -15.58 -10.43
N GLY A 218 -4.00 -15.36 -10.88
CA GLY A 218 -3.35 -14.05 -10.88
C GLY A 218 -4.07 -13.03 -11.78
N ASN A 219 -4.80 -13.51 -12.79
CA ASN A 219 -5.59 -12.68 -13.70
C ASN A 219 -6.93 -12.23 -13.10
N ILE A 220 -7.33 -12.73 -11.92
CA ILE A 220 -8.52 -12.26 -11.21
C ILE A 220 -8.12 -11.13 -10.27
N VAL A 221 -8.41 -9.90 -10.67
CA VAL A 221 -8.00 -8.70 -9.93
C VAL A 221 -8.93 -8.50 -8.73
N LYS A 222 -8.42 -8.75 -7.52
CA LYS A 222 -9.19 -8.66 -6.27
C LYS A 222 -9.85 -7.30 -6.05
N GLN A 223 -9.20 -6.22 -6.44
CA GLN A 223 -9.65 -4.84 -6.19
C GLN A 223 -10.79 -4.45 -7.12
N THR A 224 -10.67 -4.75 -8.41
CA THR A 224 -11.64 -4.34 -9.43
C THR A 224 -12.71 -5.41 -9.67
N ARG A 225 -12.47 -6.65 -9.21
CA ARG A 225 -13.32 -7.83 -9.46
C ARG A 225 -13.52 -8.07 -10.95
N LYS A 226 -12.47 -7.84 -11.74
CA LYS A 226 -12.42 -8.04 -13.19
C LYS A 226 -11.35 -9.06 -13.55
N ILE A 227 -11.50 -9.62 -14.74
CA ILE A 227 -10.51 -10.47 -15.37
C ILE A 227 -9.53 -9.56 -16.11
N ASP A 228 -8.24 -9.70 -15.83
CA ASP A 228 -7.17 -9.06 -16.56
C ASP A 228 -6.59 -10.00 -17.61
N PHE A 229 -6.79 -9.65 -18.87
CA PHE A 229 -6.30 -10.40 -20.02
C PHE A 229 -4.93 -9.93 -20.54
N ALA A 230 -4.37 -8.84 -19.99
CA ALA A 230 -3.14 -8.24 -20.49
C ALA A 230 -1.92 -9.17 -20.34
N ASP A 231 -1.84 -9.87 -19.21
CA ASP A 231 -0.77 -10.85 -18.93
C ASP A 231 -1.31 -12.28 -18.94
N THR A 232 -1.63 -12.77 -20.14
CA THR A 232 -2.08 -14.15 -20.36
C THR A 232 -1.23 -14.82 -21.42
N PHE A 233 -1.03 -16.13 -21.29
CA PHE A 233 -0.52 -16.94 -22.40
C PHE A 233 -1.69 -17.49 -23.23
N MET A 234 -1.44 -17.76 -24.50
CA MET A 234 -2.47 -18.29 -25.41
C MET A 234 -2.43 -19.81 -25.47
N VAL A 235 -3.59 -20.41 -25.69
CA VAL A 235 -3.75 -21.83 -26.04
C VAL A 235 -4.33 -21.96 -27.45
N PRO A 236 -3.96 -22.98 -28.24
CA PRO A 236 -4.51 -23.17 -29.57
C PRO A 236 -6.04 -23.23 -29.59
N TYR A 237 -6.68 -22.67 -30.62
CA TYR A 237 -8.12 -22.83 -30.85
C TYR A 237 -8.55 -24.29 -30.92
N THR A 238 -7.69 -25.18 -31.45
CA THR A 238 -7.94 -26.62 -31.48
C THR A 238 -8.10 -27.21 -30.08
N TYR A 239 -7.24 -26.81 -29.14
CA TYR A 239 -7.37 -27.20 -27.73
C TYR A 239 -8.63 -26.62 -27.09
N PHE A 240 -8.93 -25.33 -27.30
CA PHE A 240 -10.17 -24.75 -26.80
C PHE A 240 -11.40 -25.50 -27.34
N ASN A 241 -11.40 -25.86 -28.62
CA ASN A 241 -12.53 -26.52 -29.26
C ASN A 241 -12.81 -27.92 -28.72
N THR A 242 -11.80 -28.67 -28.25
CA THR A 242 -11.98 -29.99 -27.63
C THR A 242 -12.53 -29.93 -26.21
N LEU A 243 -12.50 -28.76 -25.55
CA LEU A 243 -13.04 -28.62 -24.20
C LEU A 243 -14.55 -28.88 -24.17
N LYS A 244 -15.00 -29.51 -23.08
CA LYS A 244 -16.43 -29.74 -22.84
C LYS A 244 -17.19 -28.40 -22.76
N PRO A 245 -18.44 -28.31 -23.24
CA PRO A 245 -19.22 -27.07 -23.22
C PRO A 245 -19.40 -26.42 -21.84
N ASN A 246 -19.38 -27.21 -20.76
CA ASN A 246 -19.47 -26.69 -19.40
C ASN A 246 -18.16 -26.13 -18.86
N LYS A 247 -17.01 -26.45 -19.48
CA LYS A 247 -15.69 -25.86 -19.20
C LYS A 247 -15.37 -24.63 -20.04
N LYS A 248 -16.27 -24.23 -20.94
CA LYS A 248 -16.17 -22.99 -21.71
C LYS A 248 -16.98 -21.90 -21.01
N PRO A 249 -16.34 -20.85 -20.48
CA PRO A 249 -17.04 -19.71 -19.89
C PRO A 249 -18.00 -19.07 -20.89
N LYS A 250 -19.18 -18.71 -20.42
CA LYS A 250 -20.19 -17.97 -21.16
C LYS A 250 -20.48 -16.66 -20.46
N LYS A 251 -20.93 -15.68 -21.22
CA LYS A 251 -21.53 -14.45 -20.69
C LYS A 251 -22.47 -14.81 -19.52
N ARG A 252 -22.37 -14.05 -18.42
CA ARG A 252 -23.18 -14.21 -17.19
C ARG A 252 -22.82 -15.42 -16.32
N ASP A 253 -21.85 -16.25 -16.68
CA ASP A 253 -21.25 -17.18 -15.70
C ASP A 253 -20.55 -16.38 -14.58
N VAL A 254 -20.45 -16.97 -13.39
CA VAL A 254 -19.70 -16.39 -12.28
C VAL A 254 -18.50 -17.29 -12.00
N LEU A 255 -17.30 -16.77 -12.21
CA LEU A 255 -16.08 -17.44 -11.76
C LEU A 255 -15.85 -17.17 -10.28
N TYR A 256 -15.20 -18.10 -9.59
CA TYR A 256 -14.91 -18.04 -8.16
C TYR A 256 -13.53 -18.62 -7.90
N THR A 257 -12.63 -17.86 -7.27
CA THR A 257 -11.30 -18.39 -6.93
C THR A 257 -11.40 -19.46 -5.86
N VAL A 258 -10.75 -20.61 -6.08
CA VAL A 258 -10.86 -21.78 -5.19
C VAL A 258 -9.55 -22.18 -4.51
N THR A 259 -8.37 -21.78 -4.98
CA THR A 259 -7.07 -22.11 -4.34
C THR A 259 -6.27 -20.85 -4.06
N GLY A 260 -5.51 -20.79 -2.96
CA GLY A 260 -4.65 -19.63 -2.66
C GLY A 260 -5.49 -18.43 -2.18
N SER A 261 -5.59 -17.36 -2.97
CA SER A 261 -6.51 -16.24 -2.71
C SER A 261 -7.94 -16.61 -3.11
N PHE A 262 -8.53 -17.61 -2.42
CA PHE A 262 -9.89 -18.08 -2.66
C PHE A 262 -10.95 -17.06 -2.20
N GLY A 263 -12.20 -17.24 -2.63
CA GLY A 263 -13.32 -16.40 -2.18
C GLY A 263 -13.59 -15.15 -3.01
N ILE A 264 -13.07 -15.09 -4.24
CA ILE A 264 -13.19 -13.93 -5.11
C ILE A 264 -14.08 -14.28 -6.30
N PRO A 265 -15.33 -13.78 -6.33
CA PRO A 265 -16.19 -13.93 -7.50
C PRO A 265 -15.88 -12.89 -8.58
N VAL A 266 -16.11 -13.23 -9.85
CA VAL A 266 -16.12 -12.31 -10.99
C VAL A 266 -17.15 -12.76 -12.03
N ILE A 267 -17.90 -11.82 -12.59
CA ILE A 267 -18.88 -12.10 -13.65
C ILE A 267 -18.17 -12.14 -15.00
N VAL A 268 -18.46 -13.17 -15.79
CA VAL A 268 -17.97 -13.30 -17.17
C VAL A 268 -18.74 -12.33 -18.08
N GLY A 269 -17.99 -11.44 -18.73
CA GLY A 269 -18.50 -10.48 -19.72
C GLY A 269 -18.74 -11.06 -21.11
N GLU A 270 -18.96 -10.19 -22.09
CA GLU A 270 -19.37 -10.56 -23.46
C GLU A 270 -18.24 -10.69 -24.48
N SER A 271 -17.07 -10.12 -24.21
CA SER A 271 -16.16 -9.71 -25.28
C SER A 271 -15.02 -10.68 -25.59
N THR A 272 -14.85 -11.77 -24.85
CA THR A 272 -13.62 -12.58 -24.94
C THR A 272 -13.89 -14.05 -24.60
N GLU A 273 -13.58 -14.95 -25.52
CA GLU A 273 -13.43 -16.38 -25.22
C GLU A 273 -12.14 -16.60 -24.45
N PHE A 274 -12.15 -17.46 -23.43
CA PHE A 274 -10.95 -17.78 -22.67
C PHE A 274 -11.02 -19.18 -22.05
N CYS A 275 -9.84 -19.77 -21.83
CA CYS A 275 -9.65 -20.91 -20.94
C CYS A 275 -9.28 -20.42 -19.55
N PHE A 276 -9.49 -21.24 -18.53
CA PHE A 276 -9.11 -20.91 -17.16
C PHE A 276 -8.51 -22.12 -16.45
N GLN A 277 -7.71 -21.84 -15.43
CA GLN A 277 -7.02 -22.84 -14.63
C GLN A 277 -7.97 -23.56 -13.66
N ARG A 278 -7.63 -24.80 -13.27
CA ARG A 278 -8.31 -25.57 -12.21
C ARG A 278 -8.49 -24.84 -10.86
N HIS A 279 -7.71 -23.78 -10.59
CA HIS A 279 -7.78 -22.98 -9.36
C HIS A 279 -8.91 -21.94 -9.38
N ILE A 280 -9.72 -21.94 -10.44
CA ILE A 280 -10.89 -21.10 -10.62
C ILE A 280 -12.09 -22.03 -10.85
N GLY A 281 -13.10 -21.92 -10.01
CA GLY A 281 -14.41 -22.53 -10.20
C GLY A 281 -15.27 -21.66 -11.12
N LEU A 282 -16.13 -22.30 -11.89
CA LEU A 282 -17.18 -21.69 -12.71
C LEU A 282 -18.52 -22.12 -12.14
N VAL A 283 -19.38 -21.15 -11.84
CA VAL A 283 -20.77 -21.36 -11.43
C VAL A 283 -21.67 -20.76 -12.50
N ARG A 284 -22.38 -21.63 -13.23
CA ARG A 284 -23.36 -21.22 -14.25
C ARG A 284 -24.75 -21.16 -13.63
N PRO A 285 -25.35 -19.98 -13.44
CA PRO A 285 -26.67 -19.87 -12.81
C PRO A 285 -27.77 -20.48 -13.68
N LYS A 286 -28.83 -21.00 -13.05
CA LYS A 286 -30.09 -21.33 -13.73
C LYS A 286 -30.80 -20.08 -14.24
N ALA A 287 -31.76 -20.25 -15.15
CA ALA A 287 -32.45 -19.13 -15.81
C ALA A 287 -33.16 -18.18 -14.82
N GLU A 288 -33.67 -18.71 -13.72
CA GLU A 288 -34.33 -17.97 -12.65
C GLU A 288 -33.37 -17.26 -11.67
N VAL A 289 -32.06 -17.51 -11.79
CA VAL A 289 -31.02 -16.94 -10.93
C VAL A 289 -30.28 -15.83 -11.68
N ASN A 290 -30.39 -14.62 -11.18
CA ASN A 290 -29.69 -13.45 -11.69
C ASN A 290 -28.19 -13.56 -11.37
N SER A 291 -27.33 -13.46 -12.38
CA SER A 291 -25.88 -13.59 -12.22
C SER A 291 -25.24 -12.51 -11.35
N ALA A 292 -25.75 -11.27 -11.39
CA ALA A 292 -25.25 -10.21 -10.51
C ALA A 292 -25.64 -10.48 -9.06
N TRP A 293 -26.84 -11.02 -8.82
CA TRP A 293 -27.24 -11.45 -7.49
C TRP A 293 -26.37 -12.61 -6.99
N LEU A 294 -26.12 -13.62 -7.84
CA LEU A 294 -25.22 -14.74 -7.53
C LEU A 294 -23.80 -14.25 -7.21
N TYR A 295 -23.29 -13.30 -7.99
CA TYR A 295 -22.01 -12.64 -7.73
C TYR A 295 -21.96 -12.00 -6.34
N TYR A 296 -22.96 -11.20 -5.97
CA TYR A 296 -23.02 -10.57 -4.64
C TYR A 296 -23.21 -11.59 -3.52
N LEU A 297 -23.98 -12.66 -3.76
CA LEU A 297 -24.14 -13.75 -2.82
C LEU A 297 -22.79 -14.42 -2.55
N LEU A 298 -22.04 -14.79 -3.60
CA LEU A 298 -20.72 -15.40 -3.47
C LEU A 298 -19.69 -14.46 -2.85
N LEU A 299 -19.90 -13.14 -2.95
CA LEU A 299 -19.08 -12.12 -2.29
C LEU A 299 -19.43 -11.93 -0.81
N SER A 300 -20.58 -12.44 -0.36
CA SER A 300 -21.08 -12.18 0.99
C SER A 300 -20.21 -12.82 2.09
N PRO A 301 -20.11 -12.19 3.28
CA PRO A 301 -19.34 -12.74 4.40
C PRO A 301 -19.79 -14.15 4.81
N GLN A 302 -21.07 -14.47 4.66
CA GLN A 302 -21.63 -15.78 4.97
C GLN A 302 -21.05 -16.88 4.06
N ILE A 303 -20.89 -16.61 2.77
CA ILE A 303 -20.26 -17.57 1.83
C ILE A 303 -18.77 -17.64 2.07
N PHE A 304 -18.10 -16.50 2.30
CA PHE A 304 -16.68 -16.51 2.60
C PHE A 304 -16.36 -17.30 3.88
N LYS A 305 -17.23 -17.23 4.90
CA LYS A 305 -17.12 -18.05 6.12
C LYS A 305 -17.16 -19.54 5.81
N GLN A 306 -18.15 -20.01 5.06
CA GLN A 306 -18.24 -21.42 4.63
C GLN A 306 -17.00 -21.86 3.83
N ALA A 307 -16.50 -20.98 2.95
CA ALA A 307 -15.29 -21.24 2.19
C ALA A 307 -14.06 -21.37 3.10
N SER A 308 -13.89 -20.47 4.07
CA SER A 308 -12.76 -20.45 4.99
C SER A 308 -12.75 -21.65 5.95
N GLU A 309 -13.91 -22.02 6.49
CA GLU A 309 -14.08 -23.14 7.42
C GLU A 309 -13.94 -24.50 6.72
N GLY A 310 -14.40 -24.61 5.47
CA GLY A 310 -14.29 -25.86 4.70
C GLY A 310 -13.01 -26.02 3.88
N ALA A 311 -12.23 -24.96 3.68
CA ALA A 311 -11.02 -25.02 2.87
C ALA A 311 -9.94 -25.91 3.51
N THR A 312 -9.34 -26.78 2.70
CA THR A 312 -8.33 -27.75 3.16
C THR A 312 -6.94 -27.45 2.60
N GLY A 313 -5.89 -27.97 3.24
CA GLY A 313 -4.49 -27.81 2.82
C GLY A 313 -3.70 -26.83 3.70
N ALA A 314 -2.50 -27.25 4.14
CA ALA A 314 -1.66 -26.49 5.07
C ALA A 314 -0.93 -25.31 4.41
N ALA A 315 -0.30 -25.53 3.25
CA ALA A 315 0.46 -24.49 2.53
C ALA A 315 -0.41 -23.68 1.55
N GLN A 316 -1.42 -24.32 0.94
CA GLN A 316 -2.36 -23.67 0.02
C GLN A 316 -3.79 -24.12 0.33
N LYS A 317 -4.51 -23.28 1.09
CA LYS A 317 -5.93 -23.49 1.35
C LYS A 317 -6.72 -23.55 0.03
N THR A 318 -7.54 -24.58 -0.09
CA THR A 318 -8.33 -24.86 -1.29
C THR A 318 -9.79 -25.19 -0.95
N VAL A 319 -10.71 -24.48 -1.60
CA VAL A 319 -12.14 -24.76 -1.64
C VAL A 319 -12.39 -25.80 -2.73
N SER A 320 -12.50 -27.07 -2.37
CA SER A 320 -12.78 -28.11 -3.37
C SER A 320 -14.10 -27.88 -4.11
N LEU A 321 -14.26 -28.38 -5.34
CA LEU A 321 -15.55 -28.31 -6.06
C LEU A 321 -16.69 -29.01 -5.31
N LYS A 322 -16.38 -30.06 -4.54
CA LYS A 322 -17.37 -30.72 -3.68
C LYS A 322 -17.91 -29.75 -2.64
N LEU A 323 -17.01 -29.00 -2.00
CA LEU A 323 -17.38 -27.98 -1.02
C LEU A 323 -18.13 -26.80 -1.66
N LEU A 324 -17.65 -26.29 -2.78
CA LEU A 324 -18.32 -25.18 -3.50
C LEU A 324 -19.77 -25.56 -3.85
N ARG A 325 -20.01 -26.78 -4.35
CA ARG A 325 -21.35 -27.28 -4.66
C ARG A 325 -22.25 -27.39 -3.42
N SER A 326 -21.66 -27.70 -2.26
CA SER A 326 -22.40 -27.92 -1.02
C SER A 326 -22.61 -26.67 -0.18
N PHE A 327 -22.12 -25.50 -0.59
CA PHE A 327 -22.40 -24.26 0.13
C PHE A 327 -23.91 -24.08 0.29
N GLU A 328 -24.34 -23.85 1.52
CA GLU A 328 -25.72 -23.47 1.80
C GLU A 328 -25.95 -22.04 1.32
N VAL A 329 -27.10 -21.78 0.71
CA VAL A 329 -27.45 -20.48 0.14
C VAL A 329 -28.96 -20.24 0.27
N PRO A 330 -29.41 -18.99 0.48
CA PRO A 330 -30.83 -18.68 0.49
C PRO A 330 -31.42 -18.70 -0.91
N LYS A 331 -32.54 -19.40 -1.09
CA LYS A 331 -33.30 -19.43 -2.34
C LYS A 331 -34.23 -18.21 -2.43
N VAL A 332 -33.79 -17.20 -3.18
CA VAL A 332 -34.50 -15.92 -3.34
C VAL A 332 -35.24 -15.88 -4.68
N ARG A 333 -36.45 -15.31 -4.73
CA ARG A 333 -37.23 -15.17 -5.97
C ARG A 333 -36.63 -14.11 -6.89
N SER A 334 -36.73 -14.29 -8.21
CA SER A 334 -36.11 -13.41 -9.23
C SER A 334 -36.39 -11.91 -9.01
N GLN A 335 -37.63 -11.52 -8.66
CA GLN A 335 -37.97 -10.12 -8.37
C GLN A 335 -37.18 -9.54 -7.18
N GLN A 336 -37.05 -10.32 -6.09
CA GLN A 336 -36.29 -9.90 -4.91
C GLN A 336 -34.79 -9.85 -5.20
N GLN A 337 -34.27 -10.76 -6.05
CA GLN A 337 -32.90 -10.71 -6.51
C GLN A 337 -32.61 -9.39 -7.25
N GLN A 338 -33.50 -8.94 -8.14
CA GLN A 338 -33.35 -7.67 -8.86
C GLN A 338 -33.32 -6.46 -7.92
N ILE A 339 -34.21 -6.42 -6.92
CA ILE A 339 -34.24 -5.35 -5.92
C ILE A 339 -32.93 -5.31 -5.11
N ALA A 340 -32.42 -6.47 -4.69
CA ALA A 340 -31.16 -6.57 -3.96
C ALA A 340 -29.98 -6.10 -4.84
N VAL A 341 -29.91 -6.53 -6.09
CA VAL A 341 -28.87 -6.13 -7.05
C VAL A 341 -28.88 -4.63 -7.28
N ALA A 342 -30.04 -4.01 -7.52
CA ALA A 342 -30.11 -2.57 -7.76
C ALA A 342 -29.55 -1.74 -6.59
N LYS A 343 -29.85 -2.16 -5.35
CA LYS A 343 -29.31 -1.53 -4.13
C LYS A 343 -27.80 -1.72 -4.01
N LEU A 344 -27.32 -2.95 -4.20
CA LEU A 344 -25.90 -3.28 -4.08
C LEU A 344 -25.06 -2.65 -5.18
N ASP A 345 -25.58 -2.54 -6.41
CA ASP A 345 -24.93 -1.87 -7.53
C ASP A 345 -24.77 -0.36 -7.28
N ALA A 346 -25.81 0.29 -6.75
CA ALA A 346 -25.73 1.70 -6.38
C ALA A 346 -24.63 1.95 -5.34
N LEU A 347 -24.62 1.14 -4.27
CA LEU A 347 -23.61 1.25 -3.22
C LEU A 347 -22.20 0.87 -3.70
N SER A 348 -22.08 -0.16 -4.55
CA SER A 348 -20.81 -0.59 -5.14
C SER A 348 -20.17 0.53 -5.96
N ARG A 349 -20.96 1.23 -6.80
CA ARG A 349 -20.48 2.39 -7.57
C ARG A 349 -19.97 3.51 -6.68
N GLU A 350 -20.73 3.86 -5.65
CA GLU A 350 -20.39 4.96 -4.75
C GLU A 350 -19.15 4.65 -3.90
N THR A 351 -19.08 3.44 -3.35
CA THR A 351 -17.90 2.99 -2.57
C THR A 351 -16.67 2.86 -3.45
N GLN A 352 -16.78 2.37 -4.69
CA GLN A 352 -15.66 2.35 -5.63
C GLN A 352 -15.18 3.76 -5.99
N HIS A 353 -16.10 4.70 -6.18
CA HIS A 353 -15.76 6.09 -6.42
C HIS A 353 -14.98 6.70 -5.25
N MET A 354 -15.45 6.50 -4.01
CA MET A 354 -14.75 6.94 -2.80
C MET A 354 -13.37 6.30 -2.67
N GLN A 355 -13.26 4.99 -2.92
CA GLN A 355 -11.96 4.30 -2.87
C GLN A 355 -10.97 4.90 -3.86
N ASN A 356 -11.40 5.20 -5.09
CA ASN A 356 -10.55 5.83 -6.10
C ASN A 356 -10.09 7.23 -5.66
N ILE A 357 -10.98 8.06 -5.08
CA ILE A 357 -10.62 9.39 -4.55
C ILE A 357 -9.55 9.26 -3.47
N TYR A 358 -9.72 8.35 -2.51
CA TYR A 358 -8.76 8.19 -1.42
C TYR A 358 -7.42 7.65 -1.92
N GLN A 359 -7.41 6.74 -2.88
CA GLN A 359 -6.16 6.27 -3.51
C GLN A 359 -5.41 7.40 -4.23
N GLN A 360 -6.13 8.24 -4.97
CA GLN A 360 -5.52 9.43 -5.60
C GLN A 360 -4.99 10.42 -4.57
N LYS A 361 -5.73 10.64 -3.47
CA LYS A 361 -5.28 11.50 -2.37
C LYS A 361 -4.01 10.97 -1.71
N LEU A 362 -3.92 9.65 -1.49
CA LEU A 362 -2.72 9.02 -0.93
C LEU A 362 -1.52 9.20 -1.86
N ALA A 363 -1.68 8.93 -3.16
CA ALA A 363 -0.63 9.14 -4.14
C ALA A 363 -0.18 10.62 -4.20
N ALA A 364 -1.13 11.57 -4.13
CA ALA A 364 -0.82 12.99 -4.10
C ALA A 364 -0.07 13.42 -2.82
N LEU A 365 -0.41 12.86 -1.66
CA LEU A 365 0.29 13.11 -0.40
C LEU A 365 1.70 12.51 -0.41
N GLU A 366 1.89 11.34 -1.01
CA GLU A 366 3.20 10.74 -1.20
C GLU A 366 4.06 11.56 -2.16
N ALA A 367 3.49 12.01 -3.28
CA ALA A 367 4.17 12.90 -4.21
C ALA A 367 4.53 14.26 -3.57
N LEU A 368 3.61 14.84 -2.79
CA LEU A 368 3.87 16.08 -2.04
C LEU A 368 5.00 15.89 -1.04
N ARG A 369 4.99 14.78 -0.29
CA ARG A 369 6.08 14.44 0.63
C ARG A 369 7.38 14.34 -0.14
N SER A 370 7.48 13.51 -1.18
CA SER A 370 8.71 13.36 -1.98
C SER A 370 9.17 14.66 -2.66
N HIS A 371 8.26 15.61 -2.90
CA HIS A 371 8.62 16.93 -3.44
C HIS A 371 9.53 17.72 -2.51
N PHE A 372 9.34 17.62 -1.20
CA PHE A 372 10.22 18.28 -0.22
C PHE A 372 11.66 17.73 -0.25
N TRP A 373 11.88 16.51 -0.75
CA TRP A 373 13.19 15.85 -0.83
C TRP A 373 13.87 16.03 -2.20
N THR A 374 13.09 16.23 -3.27
CA THR A 374 13.61 16.21 -4.66
C THR A 374 13.85 17.59 -5.27
N ARG A 375 13.51 18.68 -4.57
CA ARG A 375 13.79 20.05 -5.01
C ARG A 375 14.54 20.86 -3.95
N PRO A 376 15.86 21.07 -4.11
CA PRO A 376 16.62 21.95 -3.25
C PRO A 376 16.35 23.41 -3.65
N SER A 377 15.26 24.02 -3.15
CA SER A 377 14.98 25.45 -3.39
C SER A 377 14.09 26.03 -2.30
N VAL A 378 14.64 26.28 -1.11
CA VAL A 378 13.95 27.04 -0.06
C VAL A 378 14.60 28.41 0.05
N GLU A 379 13.90 29.46 -0.39
CA GLU A 379 14.11 30.82 0.10
C GLU A 379 12.96 31.19 1.04
N VAL A 380 13.29 31.52 2.29
CA VAL A 380 12.36 32.11 3.26
C VAL A 380 12.37 33.62 3.04
N SER A 381 11.26 34.21 2.58
CA SER A 381 11.09 35.67 2.49
C SER A 381 10.26 36.22 3.65
N GLU A 382 10.77 37.24 4.32
CA GLU A 382 10.06 38.06 5.31
C GLU A 382 8.96 38.89 4.62
N SER A 383 7.67 38.55 4.83
CA SER A 383 6.61 39.56 4.86
C SER A 383 5.38 39.05 5.63
N CYS A 384 5.01 39.83 6.63
CA CYS A 384 3.87 39.64 7.53
C CYS A 384 2.65 40.40 6.97
N SER A 385 1.45 39.83 7.07
CA SER A 385 0.26 40.57 7.54
C SER A 385 -0.92 39.63 7.84
N THR A 386 -1.40 39.75 9.06
CA THR A 386 -2.67 39.24 9.58
C THR A 386 -3.84 40.01 8.99
N SER A 387 -4.89 39.32 8.52
CA SER A 387 -6.24 39.89 8.51
C SER A 387 -7.27 38.82 8.90
N LEU A 388 -7.75 38.93 10.14
CA LEU A 388 -8.95 38.25 10.63
C LEU A 388 -10.16 39.14 10.30
N ALA A 389 -11.10 38.63 9.50
CA ALA A 389 -12.47 39.12 9.42
C ALA A 389 -13.44 37.94 9.20
N SER A 390 -14.49 37.92 10.01
CA SER A 390 -15.44 36.82 10.28
C SER A 390 -16.63 36.74 9.29
N PRO A 391 -17.77 36.10 9.63
CA PRO A 391 -18.21 34.78 9.16
C PRO A 391 -19.40 34.87 8.17
N LEU A 392 -19.84 33.70 7.67
CA LEU A 392 -21.06 33.42 6.85
C LEU A 392 -20.74 33.06 5.38
N THR A 393 -20.68 31.77 5.08
CA THR A 393 -21.48 31.08 4.04
C THR A 393 -21.12 29.59 3.97
N ASN A 394 -22.14 28.75 3.71
CA ASN A 394 -22.05 27.31 3.54
C ASN A 394 -21.35 26.92 2.23
N SER A 395 -20.02 26.89 2.24
CA SER A 395 -19.23 26.19 1.23
C SER A 395 -18.21 25.30 1.91
N THR A 396 -18.12 24.05 1.48
CA THR A 396 -17.09 23.08 1.87
C THR A 396 -15.72 23.77 1.97
N PRO A 397 -14.98 23.66 3.08
CA PRO A 397 -13.71 24.35 3.22
C PRO A 397 -12.73 23.74 2.22
N SER A 398 -12.59 24.38 1.05
CA SER A 398 -11.44 24.13 0.20
C SER A 398 -10.26 24.79 0.90
N ILE A 399 -9.50 24.00 1.66
CA ILE A 399 -8.17 24.42 2.09
C ILE A 399 -7.30 24.44 0.81
N ARG A 400 -7.38 25.55 0.09
CA ARG A 400 -6.46 25.87 -1.01
C ARG A 400 -5.18 26.35 -0.37
N PHE A 401 -4.24 25.43 -0.14
CA PHE A 401 -2.86 25.83 0.05
C PHE A 401 -2.38 26.49 -1.26
N HIS A 402 -2.32 27.81 -1.29
CA HIS A 402 -1.65 28.56 -2.35
C HIS A 402 -0.15 28.44 -2.17
N PHE A 403 0.42 27.30 -2.56
CA PHE A 403 1.86 27.22 -2.79
C PHE A 403 2.16 27.93 -4.11
N ARG A 404 2.48 29.22 -4.05
CA ARG A 404 3.19 29.87 -5.17
C ARG A 404 4.52 29.15 -5.31
N GLY A 405 4.70 28.45 -6.43
CA GLY A 405 5.94 27.76 -6.74
C GLY A 405 7.13 28.72 -6.69
N PHE A 406 8.07 28.45 -5.79
CA PHE A 406 9.32 29.18 -5.67
C PHE A 406 10.32 28.60 -6.67
N LEU A 407 10.68 29.41 -7.66
CA LEU A 407 11.60 29.09 -8.74
C LEU A 407 13.00 29.64 -8.42
N TRP A 408 14.03 28.80 -8.47
CA TRP A 408 15.41 29.26 -8.59
C TRP A 408 15.85 29.21 -10.05
N ARG A 409 16.35 30.33 -10.58
CA ARG A 409 17.14 30.38 -11.82
C ARG A 409 18.62 30.28 -11.48
N ARG A 410 19.35 29.45 -12.24
CA ARG A 410 20.82 29.41 -12.24
C ARG A 410 21.37 30.77 -12.68
N ASN A 411 22.37 31.27 -11.95
CA ASN A 411 23.48 32.03 -12.53
C ASN A 411 24.76 31.29 -12.16
#